data_AF-A0A7X6VJI3-F1
#
_entry.id   AF-A0A7X6VJI3-F1
#
_cell.length_a   1.000
_cell.length_b   1.000
_cell.length_c   1.000
_cell.angle_alpha   90.00
_cell.angle_beta   90.00
_cell.angle_gamma   90.00
#
_symmetry.space_group_name_H-M   'P 1'
#
loop_
_entity.id
_entity.type
_entity.pdbx_description
1 polymer ?
#
loop_
_entity_poly.entity_id
_entity_poly.type
_entity_poly.pdbx_seq_one_letter_code
_entity_poly.pdbx_strand_id
1 'polypeptide(L)'
;MGPKKIGVLLGGRSAEREVSLRTGEAVYEALQATGYNAVKIDVDHNIAENLKSQNIDLAFIALHGKYGEDGTIQGLLEMLDIPYTGSKVLASAIAINKIATKKILLCEGLPTPQFFTLTRKEYRNDTAGNSSAAIISMG
;
A
#
# COMPACT_ATOMS: atom_id res chain seq x y z
N MET A 1 22.16 -5.21 23.20
CA MET A 1 21.59 -5.02 21.85
C MET A 1 22.13 -3.70 21.31
N GLY A 2 22.68 -3.69 20.10
CA GLY A 2 23.12 -2.45 19.44
C GLY A 2 21.93 -1.55 19.06
N PRO A 3 22.18 -0.32 18.59
CA PRO A 3 21.11 0.57 18.13
C PRO A 3 20.38 -0.07 16.95
N LYS A 4 19.04 -0.17 17.04
CA LYS A 4 18.20 -0.74 15.98
C LYS A 4 18.32 0.10 14.70
N LYS A 5 18.56 -0.56 13.57
CA LYS A 5 18.64 0.04 12.24
C LYS A 5 17.26 0.05 11.57
N ILE A 6 16.78 1.24 11.22
CA ILE A 6 15.46 1.44 10.60
C ILE A 6 15.64 1.60 9.09
N GLY A 7 14.99 0.74 8.30
CA GLY A 7 14.87 0.90 6.85
C GLY A 7 13.65 1.72 6.49
N VAL A 8 13.85 2.93 5.97
CA VAL A 8 12.77 3.74 5.40
C VAL A 8 12.54 3.30 3.96
N LEU A 9 11.47 2.55 3.75
CA LEU A 9 11.08 2.05 2.43
C LEU A 9 10.34 3.13 1.66
N LEU A 10 10.89 3.55 0.53
CA LEU A 10 10.41 4.68 -0.26
C LEU A 10 10.57 4.43 -1.76
N GLY A 11 10.14 5.38 -2.57
CA GLY A 11 10.16 5.26 -4.03
C GLY A 11 9.16 4.24 -4.51
N GLY A 12 9.63 3.11 -5.03
CA GLY A 12 8.75 2.09 -5.57
C GLY A 12 8.53 2.19 -7.08
N ARG A 13 7.64 1.33 -7.58
CA ARG A 13 7.34 1.16 -9.01
C ARG A 13 5.91 1.54 -9.38
N SER A 14 5.17 2.13 -8.44
CA SER A 14 3.81 2.61 -8.66
C SER A 14 3.83 3.94 -9.42
N ALA A 15 2.66 4.36 -9.92
CA ALA A 15 2.49 5.69 -10.49
C ALA A 15 2.68 6.82 -9.45
N GLU A 16 2.72 6.48 -8.16
CA GLU A 16 2.80 7.40 -7.02
C GLU A 16 4.23 7.50 -6.46
N ARG A 17 5.23 7.00 -7.19
CA ARG A 17 6.65 7.00 -6.81
C ARG A 17 7.14 8.35 -6.28
N GLU A 18 6.85 9.46 -6.98
CA GLU A 18 7.31 10.79 -6.58
C GLU A 18 6.70 11.28 -5.26
N VAL A 19 5.50 10.80 -4.92
CA VAL A 19 4.88 11.05 -3.61
C VAL A 19 5.63 10.25 -2.54
N SER A 20 5.86 8.97 -2.81
CA SER A 20 6.61 8.06 -1.95
C SER A 20 8.04 8.52 -1.65
N LEU A 21 8.78 9.00 -2.65
CA LEU A 21 10.12 9.59 -2.45
C LEU A 21 10.08 10.77 -1.47
N ARG A 22 9.15 11.71 -1.67
CA ARG A 22 9.01 12.89 -0.81
C ARG A 22 8.60 12.53 0.63
N THR A 23 7.65 11.60 0.79
CA THR A 23 7.26 11.11 2.12
C THR A 23 8.43 10.40 2.81
N GLY A 24 9.12 9.53 2.08
CA GLY A 24 10.27 8.80 2.62
C GLY A 24 11.43 9.70 3.03
N GLU A 25 11.72 10.74 2.24
CA GLU A 25 12.76 11.72 2.60
C GLU A 25 12.42 12.43 3.92
N ALA A 26 11.19 12.95 4.03
CA ALA A 26 10.76 13.65 5.24
C ALA A 26 10.81 12.75 6.48
N VAL A 27 10.41 11.48 6.36
CA VAL A 27 10.51 10.48 7.44
C VAL A 27 11.96 10.22 7.81
N TYR A 28 12.82 10.01 6.81
CA TYR A 28 14.25 9.76 7.03
C TYR A 28 14.94 10.93 7.75
N GLU A 29 14.71 12.17 7.28
CA GLU A 29 15.28 13.37 7.90
C GLU A 29 14.82 13.52 9.36
N ALA A 30 13.55 13.25 9.65
CA ALA A 30 13.02 13.30 11.02
C ALA A 30 13.65 12.23 11.94
N LEU A 31 13.83 11.01 11.44
CA LEU A 31 14.50 9.92 12.18
C LEU A 31 15.97 10.25 12.46
N GLN A 32 16.69 10.79 11.47
CA GLN A 32 18.08 11.20 11.64
C GLN A 32 18.20 12.36 12.64
N ALA A 33 17.32 13.37 12.55
CA ALA A 33 17.32 14.52 13.46
C ALA A 33 17.04 14.13 14.92
N THR A 34 16.35 13.01 15.15
CA THR A 34 16.06 12.47 16.48
C THR A 34 17.10 11.45 16.96
N GLY A 35 18.17 11.21 16.18
CA GLY A 35 19.29 10.35 16.55
C GLY A 35 19.08 8.86 16.30
N TYR A 36 18.04 8.45 15.57
CA TYR A 36 17.86 7.06 15.16
C TYR A 36 18.82 6.69 14.03
N ASN A 37 19.26 5.42 14.02
CA ASN A 37 20.02 4.85 12.91
C ASN A 37 19.06 4.49 11.77
N ALA A 38 18.90 5.38 10.80
CA ALA A 38 18.02 5.15 9.65
C ALA A 38 18.79 5.01 8.34
N VAL A 39 18.22 4.28 7.39
CA VAL A 39 18.70 4.13 6.02
C VAL A 39 17.51 4.19 5.07
N LYS A 40 17.67 4.91 3.95
CA LYS A 40 16.69 4.93 2.86
C LYS A 40 16.87 3.68 1.99
N ILE A 41 15.78 3.02 1.64
CA ILE A 41 15.77 1.85 0.74
C ILE A 41 14.69 2.06 -0.31
N ASP A 42 15.10 2.15 -1.58
CA ASP A 42 14.15 2.23 -2.69
C ASP A 42 13.58 0.84 -3.00
N VAL A 43 12.25 0.75 -3.14
CA VAL A 43 11.53 -0.51 -3.37
C VAL A 43 11.43 -0.81 -4.86
N ASP A 44 12.56 -1.17 -5.44
CA ASP A 44 12.67 -1.59 -6.83
C ASP A 44 12.53 -3.11 -7.00
N HIS A 45 13.02 -3.65 -8.11
CA HIS A 45 13.01 -5.08 -8.37
C HIS A 45 13.98 -5.89 -7.50
N ASN A 46 14.98 -5.24 -6.90
CA ASN A 46 16.05 -5.85 -6.11
C ASN A 46 15.78 -5.73 -4.60
N ILE A 47 14.54 -5.42 -4.21
CA ILE A 47 14.19 -5.14 -2.82
C ILE A 47 14.57 -6.29 -1.87
N ALA A 48 14.47 -7.54 -2.30
CA ALA A 48 14.84 -8.69 -1.49
C ALA A 48 16.35 -8.69 -1.16
N GLU A 49 17.22 -8.45 -2.15
CA GLU A 49 18.67 -8.33 -1.91
C GLU A 49 19.01 -7.08 -1.10
N ASN A 50 18.32 -5.96 -1.36
CA ASN A 50 18.53 -4.70 -0.65
C ASN A 50 18.19 -4.84 0.84
N LEU A 51 17.07 -5.47 1.20
CA LEU A 51 16.70 -5.72 2.60
C LEU A 51 17.73 -6.61 3.30
N LYS A 52 18.16 -7.69 2.63
CA LYS A 52 19.14 -8.63 3.17
C LYS A 52 20.52 -7.98 3.37
N SER A 53 20.98 -7.19 2.41
CA SER A 53 22.28 -6.51 2.49
C SER A 53 22.29 -5.39 3.52
N GLN A 54 21.17 -4.66 3.66
CA GLN A 54 21.07 -3.59 4.64
C GLN A 54 20.92 -4.10 6.07
N ASN A 55 20.42 -5.33 6.27
CA ASN A 55 20.25 -5.95 7.58
C ASN A 55 19.54 -5.02 8.58
N ILE A 56 18.34 -4.58 8.21
CA ILE A 56 17.51 -3.68 9.02
C ILE A 56 16.76 -4.46 10.11
N ASP A 57 16.50 -3.80 11.23
CA ASP A 57 15.76 -4.36 12.37
C ASP A 57 14.26 -4.00 12.35
N LEU A 58 13.89 -2.98 11.56
CA LEU A 58 12.52 -2.47 11.42
C LEU A 58 12.38 -1.78 10.05
N ALA A 59 11.27 -2.01 9.36
CA ALA A 59 10.92 -1.28 8.15
C ALA A 59 9.88 -0.19 8.45
N PHE A 60 10.19 1.07 8.15
CA PHE A 60 9.19 2.13 8.07
C PHE A 60 8.68 2.19 6.62
N ILE A 61 7.41 1.88 6.40
CA ILE A 61 6.81 1.89 5.07
C ILE A 61 6.33 3.32 4.74
N ALA A 62 7.00 3.98 3.80
CA ALA A 62 6.64 5.28 3.24
C ALA A 62 6.25 5.18 1.75
N LEU A 63 5.75 4.02 1.35
CA LEU A 63 5.31 3.71 -0.02
C LEU A 63 3.86 4.11 -0.24
N HIS A 64 3.52 4.43 -1.50
CA HIS A 64 2.16 4.78 -1.91
C HIS A 64 1.74 3.93 -3.11
N GLY A 65 0.49 3.49 -3.11
CA GLY A 65 -0.12 2.73 -4.19
C GLY A 65 0.33 1.28 -4.28
N LYS A 66 0.30 0.75 -5.50
CA LYS A 66 0.59 -0.66 -5.80
C LYS A 66 1.96 -1.08 -5.26
N TYR A 67 2.02 -2.30 -4.72
CA TYR A 67 3.15 -2.91 -4.01
C TYR A 67 3.45 -2.35 -2.62
N GLY A 68 3.06 -1.11 -2.32
CA GLY A 68 3.28 -0.47 -1.02
C GLY A 68 2.12 -0.62 -0.04
N GLU A 69 0.90 -0.47 -0.54
CA GLU A 69 -0.32 -0.40 0.28
C GLU A 69 -1.26 -1.60 0.08
N ASP A 70 -0.91 -2.52 -0.84
CA ASP A 70 -1.75 -3.64 -1.26
C ASP A 70 -1.43 -4.97 -0.56
N GLY A 71 -0.53 -4.95 0.42
CA GLY A 71 -0.09 -6.14 1.14
C GLY A 71 1.15 -6.81 0.54
N THR A 72 1.65 -6.40 -0.63
CA THR A 72 2.79 -7.06 -1.28
C THR A 72 4.08 -6.92 -0.48
N ILE A 73 4.52 -5.69 -0.19
CA ILE A 73 5.74 -5.47 0.60
C ILE A 73 5.59 -6.01 2.03
N GLN A 74 4.39 -5.89 2.60
CA GLN A 74 4.09 -6.44 3.92
C GLN A 74 4.29 -7.95 3.92
N GLY A 75 3.84 -8.66 2.88
CA GLY A 75 4.04 -10.10 2.74
C GLY A 75 5.52 -10.46 2.67
N LEU A 76 6.34 -9.70 1.93
CA LEU A 76 7.79 -9.92 1.92
C LEU A 76 8.41 -9.70 3.31
N LEU A 77 8.00 -8.65 4.03
CA LEU A 77 8.52 -8.35 5.36
C LEU A 77 8.12 -9.40 6.40
N GLU A 78 6.89 -9.94 6.34
CA GLU A 78 6.47 -11.09 7.15
C GLU A 78 7.33 -12.33 6.86
N MET A 79 7.61 -12.62 5.58
CA MET A 79 8.45 -13.76 5.20
C MET A 79 9.91 -13.64 5.65
N LEU A 80 10.39 -12.41 5.88
CA LEU A 80 11.74 -12.11 6.34
C LEU A 80 11.80 -11.88 7.86
N ASP A 81 10.68 -12.02 8.57
CA ASP A 81 10.54 -11.69 10.00
C ASP A 81 11.01 -10.27 10.35
N ILE A 82 10.84 -9.31 9.44
CA ILE A 82 11.18 -7.90 9.64
C ILE A 82 9.92 -7.16 10.12
N PRO A 83 9.86 -6.65 11.36
CA PRO A 83 8.74 -5.84 11.82
C PRO A 83 8.59 -4.58 10.98
N TYR A 84 7.36 -4.11 10.80
CA TYR A 84 7.08 -2.93 9.97
C TYR A 84 5.94 -2.06 10.48
N THR A 85 5.91 -0.80 10.03
CA THR A 85 4.84 0.14 10.37
C THR A 85 3.57 -0.08 9.56
N GLY A 86 2.41 0.22 10.15
CA GLY A 86 1.12 0.22 9.47
C GLY A 86 0.34 -1.09 9.56
N SER A 87 -0.54 -1.30 8.58
CA SER A 87 -1.45 -2.45 8.52
C SER A 87 -0.76 -3.72 8.02
N LYS A 88 -1.19 -4.87 8.53
CA LYS A 88 -0.72 -6.19 8.04
C LYS A 88 -1.29 -6.54 6.67
N VAL A 89 -0.72 -7.60 6.05
CA VAL A 89 -1.03 -8.09 4.69
C VAL A 89 -2.52 -8.05 4.35
N LEU A 90 -3.37 -8.74 5.13
CA LEU A 90 -4.80 -8.85 4.83
C LEU A 90 -5.52 -7.51 4.88
N ALA A 91 -5.25 -6.70 5.91
CA ALA A 91 -5.88 -5.40 6.08
C ALA A 91 -5.49 -4.45 4.94
N SER A 92 -4.21 -4.40 4.57
CA SER A 92 -3.71 -3.63 3.43
C SER A 92 -4.37 -4.05 2.11
N ALA A 93 -4.40 -5.35 1.82
CA ALA A 93 -5.00 -5.90 0.59
C ALA A 93 -6.50 -5.61 0.48
N ILE A 94 -7.24 -5.68 1.60
CA ILE A 94 -8.67 -5.36 1.62
C ILE A 94 -8.89 -3.85 1.44
N ALA A 95 -8.17 -3.03 2.21
CA ALA A 95 -8.39 -1.59 2.27
C ALA A 95 -8.15 -0.89 0.92
N ILE A 96 -7.14 -1.33 0.16
CA ILE A 96 -6.88 -0.76 -1.18
C ILE A 96 -7.95 -1.17 -2.21
N ASN A 97 -8.60 -2.31 -2.01
CA ASN A 97 -9.67 -2.78 -2.87
C ASN A 97 -11.01 -2.21 -2.42
N LYS A 98 -11.43 -1.10 -3.05
CA LYS A 98 -12.69 -0.43 -2.75
C LYS A 98 -13.91 -1.34 -2.82
N ILE A 99 -13.95 -2.29 -3.76
CA ILE A 99 -15.08 -3.22 -3.91
C ILE A 99 -15.12 -4.19 -2.72
N ALA A 100 -13.99 -4.79 -2.37
CA ALA A 100 -13.89 -5.71 -1.24
C ALA A 100 -14.19 -5.00 0.09
N THR A 101 -13.60 -3.83 0.31
CA THR A 101 -13.87 -2.98 1.48
C THR A 101 -15.36 -2.68 1.61
N LYS A 102 -16.02 -2.20 0.56
CA LYS A 102 -17.45 -1.90 0.58
C LYS A 102 -18.31 -3.12 0.90
N LYS A 103 -17.99 -4.28 0.33
CA LYS A 103 -18.70 -5.54 0.63
C LYS A 103 -18.56 -5.94 2.09
N ILE A 104 -17.37 -5.81 2.67
CA ILE A 104 -17.13 -6.12 4.09
C ILE A 104 -17.86 -5.13 4.99
N LEU A 105 -17.79 -3.82 4.70
CA LEU A 105 -18.52 -2.81 5.47
C LEU A 105 -20.02 -3.13 5.51
N LEU A 106 -20.64 -3.43 4.35
CA LEU A 106 -22.06 -3.80 4.29
C LEU A 106 -22.37 -5.10 5.05
N CYS A 107 -21.49 -6.10 4.97
CA CYS A 107 -21.62 -7.37 5.70
C CYS A 107 -21.65 -7.14 7.22
N GLU A 108 -20.82 -6.21 7.71
CA GLU A 108 -20.74 -5.81 9.13
C GLU A 108 -21.77 -4.74 9.53
N GLY A 109 -22.71 -4.38 8.64
CA GLY A 109 -23.73 -3.37 8.92
C GLY A 109 -23.21 -1.93 9.00
N LEU A 110 -21.99 -1.67 8.51
CA LEU A 110 -21.39 -0.33 8.47
C LEU A 110 -21.80 0.42 7.19
N PRO A 111 -22.14 1.72 7.30
CA PRO A 111 -22.62 2.49 6.15
C PRO A 111 -21.49 2.75 5.13
N THR A 112 -21.83 2.65 3.85
CA THR A 112 -20.98 3.07 2.73
C THR A 112 -21.86 3.55 1.57
N PRO A 113 -21.40 4.47 0.70
CA PRO A 113 -22.18 4.89 -0.45
C PRO A 113 -22.61 3.70 -1.32
N GLN A 114 -23.86 3.75 -1.83
CA GLN A 114 -24.36 2.76 -2.78
C GLN A 114 -23.40 2.63 -3.97
N PHE A 115 -23.25 1.42 -4.48
CA PHE A 115 -22.30 1.14 -5.56
C PHE A 115 -22.73 -0.10 -6.34
N PHE A 116 -22.41 -0.09 -7.63
CA PHE A 116 -22.39 -1.25 -8.51
C PHE A 116 -20.98 -1.39 -9.09
N THR A 117 -20.68 -2.52 -9.71
CA THR A 117 -19.36 -2.81 -10.28
C THR A 117 -19.47 -2.99 -11.78
N LEU A 118 -18.56 -2.35 -12.53
CA LEU A 118 -18.40 -2.56 -13.96
C LEU A 118 -17.03 -3.17 -14.23
N THR A 119 -17.01 -4.28 -14.95
CA THR A 119 -15.79 -4.83 -15.52
C THR A 119 -15.39 -4.03 -16.76
N ARG A 120 -14.11 -4.13 -17.13
CA ARG A 120 -13.61 -3.50 -18.36
C ARG A 120 -14.34 -4.00 -19.61
N LYS A 121 -14.79 -5.26 -19.62
CA LYS A 121 -15.54 -5.85 -20.74
C LYS A 121 -16.95 -5.25 -20.82
N GLU A 122 -17.66 -5.15 -19.70
CA GLU A 122 -18.99 -4.53 -19.65
C GLU A 122 -18.92 -3.07 -20.07
N TYR A 123 -17.95 -2.31 -19.55
CA TYR A 123 -17.75 -0.91 -19.95
C TYR A 123 -17.48 -0.73 -21.44
N ARG A 124 -16.64 -1.59 -22.04
CA ARG A 124 -16.35 -1.53 -23.49
C ARG A 124 -17.53 -1.94 -24.36
N ASN A 125 -18.35 -2.85 -23.86
CA ASN A 125 -19.55 -3.33 -24.55
C ASN A 125 -20.78 -2.46 -24.26
N ASP A 126 -20.63 -1.40 -23.48
CA ASP A 126 -21.71 -0.48 -23.14
C ASP A 126 -22.00 0.51 -24.27
N THR A 127 -22.24 -0.01 -25.47
CA THR A 127 -22.80 0.76 -26.59
C THR A 127 -24.31 0.96 -26.45
N ALA A 128 -24.96 0.25 -25.51
CA ALA A 128 -26.40 0.25 -25.30
C ALA A 128 -26.88 1.14 -24.13
N GLY A 129 -25.99 1.77 -23.35
CA GLY A 129 -26.36 2.62 -22.21
C GLY A 129 -26.83 1.86 -20.96
N ASN A 130 -26.51 0.57 -20.88
CA ASN A 130 -26.91 -0.30 -19.78
C ASN A 130 -26.22 0.10 -18.46
N SER A 131 -24.96 0.56 -18.51
CA SER A 131 -24.29 1.01 -17.28
C SER A 131 -24.93 2.29 -16.75
N SER A 132 -25.32 3.22 -17.63
CA SER A 132 -26.03 4.44 -17.25
C SER A 132 -27.37 4.14 -16.58
N ALA A 133 -28.13 3.16 -17.07
CA ALA A 133 -29.36 2.71 -16.45
C ALA A 133 -29.13 2.14 -15.04
N ALA A 134 -28.07 1.34 -14.85
CA ALA A 134 -27.68 0.81 -13.56
C ALA A 134 -27.17 1.88 -12.58
N ILE A 135 -26.55 2.96 -13.07
CA ILE A 135 -26.17 4.13 -12.26
C ILE A 135 -27.44 4.85 -11.77
N ILE A 136 -28.36 5.15 -12.69
CA ILE A 136 -29.59 5.89 -12.39
C ILE A 136 -30.47 5.11 -11.41
N SER A 137 -30.52 3.77 -11.49
CA SER A 137 -31.30 2.96 -10.55
C SER A 137 -30.78 2.96 -9.12
N MET A 138 -29.55 3.46 -8.88
CA MET A 138 -28.97 3.63 -7.54
C MET A 138 -29.33 4.96 -6.86
N GLY A 139 -30.08 5.85 -7.55
CA GLY A 139 -30.57 7.12 -6.99
C GLY A 139 -29.93 8.34 -7.61
#